data_AF-A0A926BP82-F1
#
_entry.id   AF-A0A926BP82-F1
#
_cell.length_a   1.000
_cell.length_b   1.000
_cell.length_c   1.000
_cell.angle_alpha   90.00
_cell.angle_beta   90.00
_cell.angle_gamma   90.00
#
_symmetry.space_group_name_H-M   'P 1'
#
loop_
_entity.id
_entity.type
_entity.pdbx_description
1 polymer ?
#
loop_
_entity_poly.entity_id
_entity_poly.type
_entity_poly.pdbx_seq_one_letter_code
_entity_poly.pdbx_strand_id
1 'polypeptide(L)'
;MKNPPPNSLPTLDAAKRELLKREARAFAWMLLRLVSVALLITLLLRAAPALASFRVVLDAIGGVLILAPLFTALGQTFAWRIQIGKAFADAKRFADADALLLPLSGLRATLFDARGEGRFYRAIALHGLHRDADAETLFRDVAATGRDPWHEKAQAELSAPQAVSSTRKAKA
;
A
#
# COMPACT_ATOMS: atom_id res chain seq x y z
N MET A 1 0.79 -0.21 -29.60
CA MET A 1 0.82 0.63 -28.39
C MET A 1 2.21 1.23 -28.30
N LYS A 2 2.35 2.56 -28.42
CA LYS A 2 3.65 3.26 -28.33
C LYS A 2 4.16 3.11 -26.90
N ASN A 3 5.32 2.48 -26.69
CA ASN A 3 5.96 2.43 -25.38
C ASN A 3 6.33 3.87 -24.98
N PRO A 4 5.93 4.35 -23.78
CA PRO A 4 6.37 5.65 -23.30
C PRO A 4 7.91 5.66 -23.13
N PRO A 5 8.56 6.82 -23.30
CA PRO A 5 10.01 6.93 -23.17
C PRO A 5 10.48 6.49 -21.78
N PRO A 6 11.68 5.90 -21.66
CA PRO A 6 12.16 5.19 -20.47
C PRO A 6 12.31 6.04 -19.19
N ASN A 7 12.02 7.36 -19.24
CA ASN A 7 12.14 8.28 -18.11
C ASN A 7 10.87 9.11 -17.81
N SER A 8 9.74 8.86 -18.48
CA SER A 8 8.48 9.56 -18.15
C SER A 8 7.67 8.77 -17.13
N LEU A 9 7.38 9.37 -15.98
CA LEU A 9 6.47 8.79 -14.98
C LEU A 9 5.13 8.40 -15.64
N PRO A 10 4.53 7.26 -15.26
CA PRO A 10 3.26 6.83 -15.85
C PRO A 10 2.16 7.88 -15.62
N THR A 11 1.16 7.90 -16.49
CA THR A 11 -0.08 8.64 -16.20
C THR A 11 -0.82 7.96 -15.04
N LEU A 12 -1.65 8.70 -14.31
CA LEU A 12 -2.44 8.12 -13.21
C LEU A 12 -3.30 6.93 -13.69
N ASP A 13 -3.89 7.03 -14.87
CA ASP A 13 -4.69 5.95 -15.45
C ASP A 13 -3.85 4.73 -15.83
N ALA A 14 -2.63 4.94 -16.34
CA ALA A 14 -1.71 3.84 -16.59
C ALA A 14 -1.33 3.14 -15.28
N ALA A 15 -1.05 3.91 -14.22
CA ALA A 15 -0.72 3.36 -12.90
C ALA A 15 -1.91 2.59 -12.29
N LYS A 16 -3.13 3.13 -12.36
CA LYS A 16 -4.36 2.45 -11.88
C LYS A 16 -4.64 1.17 -12.66
N ARG A 17 -4.48 1.18 -13.99
CA ARG A 17 -4.64 -0.03 -14.81
C ARG A 17 -3.61 -1.11 -14.45
N GLU A 18 -2.36 -0.72 -14.20
CA GLU A 18 -1.32 -1.66 -13.79
C GLU A 18 -1.60 -2.26 -12.40
N LEU A 19 -2.11 -1.46 -11.46
CA LEU A 19 -2.58 -1.97 -10.16
C LEU A 19 -3.70 -2.99 -10.34
N LEU A 20 -4.73 -2.66 -11.12
CA LEU A 20 -5.84 -3.58 -11.39
C LEU A 20 -5.34 -4.89 -12.03
N LYS A 21 -4.37 -4.83 -12.95
CA LYS A 21 -3.75 -6.03 -13.53
C LYS A 21 -3.02 -6.86 -12.48
N ARG A 22 -2.28 -6.24 -11.56
CA ARG A 22 -1.55 -6.93 -10.48
C ARG A 22 -2.49 -7.57 -9.48
N GLU A 23 -3.51 -6.85 -9.05
CA GLU A 23 -4.57 -7.35 -8.18
C GLU A 23 -5.32 -8.51 -8.85
N ALA A 24 -5.74 -8.35 -10.10
CA ALA A 24 -6.42 -9.42 -10.86
C ALA A 24 -5.55 -10.67 -11.01
N ARG A 25 -4.25 -10.51 -11.29
CA ARG A 25 -3.32 -11.65 -11.33
C ARG A 25 -3.19 -12.32 -9.97
N ALA A 26 -3.06 -11.55 -8.89
CA ALA A 26 -2.98 -12.10 -7.54
C ALA A 26 -4.24 -12.92 -7.19
N PHE A 27 -5.43 -12.41 -7.52
CA PHE A 27 -6.68 -13.14 -7.34
C PHE A 27 -6.79 -14.38 -8.22
N ALA A 28 -6.38 -14.30 -9.49
CA ALA A 28 -6.38 -15.45 -10.39
C ALA A 28 -5.48 -16.57 -9.88
N TRP A 29 -4.27 -16.24 -9.40
CA TRP A 29 -3.37 -17.21 -8.78
C TRP A 29 -3.92 -17.79 -7.47
N MET A 30 -4.61 -16.98 -6.67
CA MET A 30 -5.28 -17.45 -5.46
C MET A 30 -6.39 -18.46 -5.79
N LEU A 31 -7.24 -18.16 -6.77
CA LEU A 31 -8.30 -19.07 -7.22
C LEU A 31 -7.73 -20.39 -7.74
N LEU A 32 -6.68 -20.33 -8.56
CA LEU A 32 -6.01 -21.53 -9.06
C LEU A 32 -5.46 -22.38 -7.91
N ARG A 33 -4.83 -21.74 -6.91
CA ARG A 33 -4.31 -22.43 -5.73
C ARG A 33 -5.41 -23.04 -4.87
N LEU A 34 -6.50 -22.31 -4.65
CA LEU A 34 -7.66 -22.81 -3.91
C LEU A 34 -8.18 -24.11 -4.54
N VAL A 35 -8.38 -24.11 -5.86
CA VAL A 35 -8.83 -25.31 -6.59
C VAL A 35 -7.79 -26.43 -6.50
N SER A 36 -6.51 -26.11 -6.68
CA SER A 36 -5.42 -27.10 -6.63
C SER A 36 -5.28 -27.76 -5.26
N VAL A 37 -5.35 -26.97 -4.19
CA VAL A 37 -5.28 -27.45 -2.80
C VAL A 37 -6.51 -28.27 -2.44
N ALA A 38 -7.71 -27.81 -2.81
CA ALA A 38 -8.94 -28.56 -2.59
C ALA A 38 -8.93 -29.92 -3.31
N LEU A 39 -8.44 -29.94 -4.57
CA LEU A 39 -8.27 -31.17 -5.33
C LEU A 39 -7.25 -32.10 -4.67
N LEU A 40 -6.10 -31.56 -4.25
CA LEU A 40 -5.05 -32.32 -3.58
C LEU A 40 -5.55 -32.96 -2.27
N ILE A 41 -6.23 -32.21 -1.41
CA ILE A 41 -6.81 -32.73 -0.17
C ILE A 41 -7.84 -33.83 -0.48
N THR A 42 -8.69 -33.63 -1.49
CA THR A 42 -9.70 -34.61 -1.90
C THR A 42 -9.05 -35.91 -2.39
N LEU A 43 -8.01 -35.82 -3.23
CA LEU A 43 -7.26 -36.99 -3.70
C LEU A 43 -6.53 -37.70 -2.56
N LEU A 44 -5.93 -36.94 -1.64
CA LEU A 44 -5.20 -37.47 -0.50
C LEU A 44 -6.11 -38.28 0.44
N LEU A 45 -7.30 -37.76 0.73
CA LEU A 45 -8.29 -38.46 1.57
C LEU A 45 -8.86 -39.70 0.89
N ARG A 46 -8.97 -39.69 -0.44
CA ARG A 46 -9.38 -40.87 -1.21
C ARG A 46 -8.30 -41.95 -1.21
N ALA A 47 -7.03 -41.57 -1.34
CA ALA A 47 -5.90 -42.49 -1.39
C ALA A 47 -5.56 -43.08 0.00
N ALA A 48 -5.72 -42.29 1.06
CA ALA A 48 -5.41 -42.69 2.43
C ALA A 48 -6.55 -42.28 3.39
N PRO A 49 -7.59 -43.13 3.54
CA PRO A 49 -8.77 -42.82 4.36
C PRO A 49 -8.45 -42.54 5.83
N ALA A 50 -7.36 -43.10 6.36
CA ALA A 50 -6.89 -42.85 7.72
C ALA A 50 -6.63 -41.35 8.00
N LEU A 51 -6.29 -40.57 6.96
CA LEU A 51 -6.07 -39.13 7.05
C LEU A 51 -7.35 -38.32 7.29
N ALA A 52 -8.54 -38.93 7.17
CA ALA A 52 -9.80 -38.26 7.47
C ALA A 52 -9.86 -37.75 8.92
N SER A 53 -9.20 -38.46 9.84
CA SER A 53 -9.05 -38.03 11.25
C SER A 53 -8.31 -36.69 11.40
N PHE A 54 -7.47 -36.33 10.43
CA PHE A 54 -6.70 -35.08 10.42
C PHE A 54 -7.30 -34.01 9.49
N ARG A 55 -8.56 -34.15 9.07
CA ARG A 55 -9.20 -33.22 8.12
C ARG A 55 -9.04 -31.75 8.52
N VAL A 56 -9.26 -31.43 9.79
CA VAL A 56 -9.13 -30.07 10.32
C VAL A 56 -7.70 -29.53 10.14
N VAL A 57 -6.69 -30.36 10.40
CA VAL A 57 -5.28 -29.98 10.23
C VAL A 57 -4.95 -29.77 8.75
N LEU A 58 -5.44 -30.64 7.87
CA LEU A 58 -5.27 -30.52 6.42
C LEU A 58 -5.93 -29.25 5.86
N ASP A 59 -7.13 -28.92 6.33
CA ASP A 59 -7.83 -27.69 5.95
C ASP A 59 -7.10 -26.45 6.45
N ALA A 60 -6.55 -26.48 7.68
CA ALA A 60 -5.75 -25.38 8.22
C ALA A 60 -4.46 -25.16 7.40
N ILE A 61 -3.72 -26.22 7.10
CA ILE A 61 -2.52 -26.15 6.23
C ILE A 61 -2.91 -25.65 4.84
N GLY A 62 -4.01 -26.17 4.27
CA GLY A 62 -4.54 -25.71 2.99
C GLY A 62 -4.84 -24.22 2.99
N GLY A 63 -5.50 -23.73 4.05
CA GLY A 63 -5.77 -22.31 4.26
C GLY A 63 -4.49 -21.47 4.27
N VAL A 64 -3.46 -21.89 4.99
CA VAL A 64 -2.15 -21.20 5.02
C VAL A 64 -1.50 -21.18 3.63
N LEU A 65 -1.52 -22.30 2.91
CA LEU A 65 -0.95 -22.41 1.55
C LEU A 65 -1.67 -21.51 0.54
N ILE A 66 -2.96 -21.25 0.73
CA ILE A 66 -3.76 -20.36 -0.11
C ILE A 66 -3.52 -18.90 0.28
N LEU A 67 -3.54 -18.57 1.57
CA LEU A 67 -3.54 -17.20 2.07
C LEU A 67 -2.15 -16.57 2.11
N ALA A 68 -1.10 -17.27 2.52
CA ALA A 68 0.23 -16.67 2.69
C ALA A 68 0.78 -16.03 1.39
N PRO A 69 0.64 -16.66 0.21
CA PRO A 69 1.05 -16.03 -1.03
C PRO A 69 0.18 -14.83 -1.45
N LEU A 70 -1.12 -14.83 -1.09
CA LEU A 70 -2.00 -13.69 -1.33
C LEU A 70 -1.50 -12.47 -0.56
N PHE A 71 -1.20 -12.63 0.72
CA PHE A 71 -0.64 -11.55 1.55
C PHE A 71 0.68 -11.01 0.97
N THR A 72 1.54 -11.91 0.47
CA THR A 72 2.79 -11.52 -0.21
C THR A 72 2.51 -10.69 -1.47
N ALA A 73 1.56 -11.11 -2.31
CA ALA A 73 1.20 -10.40 -3.54
C ALA A 73 0.55 -9.03 -3.25
N LEU A 74 -0.30 -8.95 -2.23
CA LEU A 74 -0.88 -7.69 -1.77
C LEU A 74 0.21 -6.75 -1.24
N GLY A 75 1.14 -7.25 -0.42
CA GLY A 75 2.28 -6.48 0.08
C GLY A 75 3.14 -5.90 -1.05
N GLN A 76 3.44 -6.69 -2.08
CA GLN A 76 4.15 -6.20 -3.27
C GLN A 76 3.36 -5.12 -4.03
N THR A 77 2.03 -5.28 -4.13
CA THR A 77 1.16 -4.31 -4.79
C THR A 77 1.14 -2.97 -4.05
N PHE A 78 1.06 -2.99 -2.72
CA PHE A 78 1.12 -1.78 -1.89
C PHE A 78 2.52 -1.15 -1.88
N ALA A 79 3.59 -1.94 -1.81
CA ALA A 79 4.95 -1.43 -1.93
C ALA A 79 5.16 -0.69 -3.27
N TRP A 80 4.67 -1.28 -4.37
CA TRP A 80 4.69 -0.62 -5.68
C TRP A 80 3.86 0.67 -5.69
N ARG A 81 2.67 0.66 -5.07
CA ARG A 81 1.80 1.85 -4.93
C ARG A 81 2.52 2.98 -4.19
N ILE A 82 3.22 2.67 -3.10
CA ILE A 82 4.01 3.64 -2.33
C ILE A 82 5.14 4.21 -3.20
N GLN A 83 5.89 3.37 -3.90
CA GLN A 83 6.98 3.82 -4.78
C GLN A 83 6.51 4.77 -5.88
N ILE A 84 5.41 4.46 -6.56
CA ILE A 84 4.85 5.35 -7.59
C ILE A 84 4.25 6.62 -6.97
N GLY A 85 3.58 6.50 -5.82
CA GLY A 85 3.02 7.66 -5.10
C GLY A 85 4.10 8.64 -4.67
N LYS A 86 5.22 8.14 -4.13
CA LYS A 86 6.43 8.91 -3.87
C LYS A 86 6.93 9.60 -5.14
N ALA A 87 7.09 8.86 -6.24
CA ALA A 87 7.59 9.43 -7.47
C ALA A 87 6.68 10.55 -8.04
N PHE A 88 5.36 10.43 -7.86
CA PHE A 88 4.41 11.52 -8.17
C PHE A 88 4.57 12.72 -7.25
N ALA A 89 4.75 12.51 -5.94
CA ALA A 89 4.99 13.59 -4.98
C ALA A 89 6.30 14.33 -5.30
N ASP A 90 7.39 13.61 -5.56
CA ASP A 90 8.71 14.15 -5.93
C ASP A 90 8.63 14.98 -7.23
N ALA A 91 7.79 14.55 -8.18
CA ALA A 91 7.52 15.27 -9.42
C ALA A 91 6.48 16.40 -9.29
N LYS A 92 6.06 16.75 -8.07
CA LYS A 92 5.02 17.75 -7.77
C LYS A 92 3.66 17.46 -8.40
N ARG A 93 3.40 16.22 -8.81
CA ARG A 93 2.09 15.73 -9.29
C ARG A 93 1.22 15.35 -8.09
N PHE A 94 0.95 16.32 -7.22
CA PHE A 94 0.36 16.09 -5.90
C PHE A 94 -1.04 15.45 -5.97
N ALA A 95 -1.88 15.88 -6.93
CA ALA A 95 -3.20 15.27 -7.13
C ALA A 95 -3.11 13.78 -7.50
N ASP A 96 -2.13 13.40 -8.32
CA ASP A 96 -1.90 12.00 -8.70
C ASP A 96 -1.35 11.18 -7.53
N ALA A 97 -0.45 11.78 -6.73
CA ALA A 97 0.09 11.17 -5.53
C ALA A 97 -1.01 10.90 -4.49
N ASP A 98 -1.85 11.88 -4.16
CA ASP A 98 -2.97 11.70 -3.21
C ASP A 98 -3.95 10.65 -3.74
N ALA A 99 -4.37 10.72 -5.00
CA ALA A 99 -5.28 9.74 -5.59
C ALA A 99 -4.72 8.30 -5.55
N LEU A 100 -3.40 8.16 -5.71
CA LEU A 100 -2.75 6.86 -5.65
C LEU A 100 -2.48 6.39 -4.22
N LEU A 101 -2.26 7.27 -3.26
CA LEU A 101 -1.97 6.88 -1.87
C LEU A 101 -3.22 6.84 -0.97
N LEU A 102 -4.34 7.43 -1.40
CA LEU A 102 -5.61 7.47 -0.66
C LEU A 102 -6.05 6.11 -0.06
N PRO A 103 -5.92 4.97 -0.76
CA PRO A 103 -6.35 3.68 -0.22
C PRO A 103 -5.43 3.09 0.85
N LEU A 104 -4.28 3.73 1.16
CA LEU A 104 -3.45 3.42 2.32
C LEU A 104 -4.01 4.13 3.55
N SER A 105 -5.20 3.70 3.97
CA SER A 105 -5.89 4.19 5.17
C SER A 105 -6.46 3.04 5.99
N GLY A 106 -6.70 3.30 7.29
CA GLY A 106 -7.22 2.32 8.23
C GLY A 106 -6.39 1.04 8.26
N LEU A 107 -7.06 -0.12 8.21
CA LEU A 107 -6.42 -1.44 8.30
C LEU A 107 -5.36 -1.68 7.21
N ARG A 108 -5.55 -1.13 6.00
CA ARG A 108 -4.58 -1.30 4.90
C ARG A 108 -3.28 -0.58 5.20
N ALA A 109 -3.34 0.60 5.80
CA ALA A 109 -2.15 1.31 6.26
C ALA A 109 -1.43 0.51 7.35
N THR A 110 -2.16 -0.02 8.33
CA THR A 110 -1.56 -0.84 9.40
C THR A 110 -0.88 -2.10 8.86
N LEU A 111 -1.47 -2.78 7.88
CA LEU A 111 -0.94 -4.04 7.35
C LEU A 111 0.19 -3.85 6.31
N PHE A 112 0.12 -2.81 5.48
CA PHE A 112 0.98 -2.68 4.30
C PHE A 112 1.81 -1.39 4.25
N ASP A 113 1.58 -0.46 5.18
CA ASP A 113 2.36 0.77 5.40
C ASP A 113 2.65 0.97 6.88
N ALA A 114 3.06 -0.10 7.56
CA ALA A 114 3.33 -0.08 9.01
C ALA A 114 4.38 0.97 9.40
N ARG A 115 5.34 1.23 8.51
CA ARG A 115 6.40 2.24 8.68
C ARG A 115 5.96 3.67 8.39
N GLY A 116 4.76 3.86 7.82
CA GLY A 116 4.19 5.18 7.52
C GLY A 116 4.80 5.91 6.32
N GLU A 117 5.52 5.22 5.43
CA GLU A 117 6.11 5.85 4.24
C GLU A 117 5.03 6.38 3.29
N GLY A 118 4.04 5.55 2.98
CA GLY A 118 2.95 5.91 2.08
C GLY A 118 2.10 7.05 2.64
N ARG A 119 1.78 7.00 3.93
CA ARG A 119 1.08 8.08 4.64
C ARG A 119 1.91 9.37 4.68
N PHE A 120 3.22 9.30 4.86
CA PHE A 120 4.11 10.46 4.83
C PHE A 120 4.09 11.17 3.46
N TYR A 121 4.28 10.43 2.36
CA TYR A 121 4.21 11.03 1.01
C TYR A 121 2.83 11.53 0.64
N ARG A 122 1.77 10.91 1.18
CA ARG A 122 0.41 11.44 1.03
C ARG A 122 0.23 12.75 1.78
N ALA A 123 0.80 12.90 2.98
CA ALA A 123 0.80 14.15 3.72
C ALA A 123 1.52 15.27 2.94
N ILE A 124 2.69 14.97 2.35
CA ILE A 124 3.38 15.90 1.44
C ILE A 124 2.49 16.31 0.27
N ALA A 125 1.81 15.33 -0.36
CA ALA A 125 0.91 15.61 -1.47
C ALA A 125 -0.26 16.51 -1.05
N LEU A 126 -0.86 16.28 0.12
CA LEU A 126 -1.94 17.12 0.66
C LEU A 126 -1.46 18.53 0.96
N HIS A 127 -0.25 18.69 1.50
CA HIS A 127 0.36 20.01 1.70
C HIS A 127 0.56 20.73 0.37
N GLY A 128 1.08 20.04 -0.65
CA GLY A 128 1.19 20.57 -2.01
C GLY A 128 -0.14 20.90 -2.71
N LEU A 129 -1.26 20.40 -2.18
CA LEU A 129 -2.63 20.71 -2.61
C LEU A 129 -3.31 21.77 -1.72
N HIS A 130 -2.59 22.43 -0.81
CA HIS A 130 -3.12 23.40 0.15
C HIS A 130 -4.18 22.82 1.11
N ARG A 131 -4.09 21.51 1.40
CA ARG A 131 -4.94 20.80 2.37
C ARG A 131 -4.17 20.57 3.67
N ASP A 132 -3.72 21.67 4.27
CA ASP A 132 -2.75 21.64 5.36
C ASP A 132 -3.26 20.94 6.62
N ALA A 133 -4.55 21.08 6.95
CA ALA A 133 -5.15 20.39 8.10
C ALA A 133 -5.16 18.85 7.93
N ASP A 134 -5.42 18.37 6.71
CA ASP A 134 -5.40 16.94 6.39
C ASP A 134 -3.97 16.40 6.39
N ALA A 135 -3.03 17.19 5.84
CA ALA A 135 -1.60 16.88 5.86
C ALA A 135 -1.07 16.78 7.29
N GLU A 136 -1.38 17.74 8.14
CA GLU A 136 -0.98 17.77 9.55
C GLU A 136 -1.51 16.56 10.32
N THR A 137 -2.77 16.18 10.08
CA THR A 137 -3.38 14.99 10.69
C THR A 137 -2.58 13.73 10.31
N LEU A 138 -2.20 13.57 9.05
CA LEU A 138 -1.39 12.44 8.60
C LEU A 138 0.05 12.50 9.11
N PHE A 139 0.67 13.67 9.19
CA PHE A 139 2.00 13.80 9.77
C PHE A 139 1.99 13.41 11.25
N ARG A 140 0.98 13.81 12.03
CA ARG A 140 0.84 13.39 13.43
C ARG A 140 0.64 11.88 13.56
N ASP A 141 -0.16 11.30 12.70
CA ASP A 141 -0.39 9.85 12.65
C ASP A 141 0.91 9.08 12.33
N VAL A 142 1.70 9.53 11.36
CA VAL A 142 3.03 8.96 11.06
C VAL A 142 4.03 9.22 12.19
N ALA A 143 3.98 10.39 12.83
CA ALA A 143 4.81 10.70 13.99
C ALA A 143 4.41 9.85 15.22
N ALA A 144 3.21 9.28 15.28
CA ALA A 144 2.80 8.43 16.39
C ALA A 144 3.30 6.97 16.29
N THR A 145 3.77 6.51 15.11
CA THR A 145 4.12 5.08 14.91
C THR A 145 5.46 4.67 15.53
N GLY A 146 6.44 5.58 15.64
CA GLY A 146 7.70 5.40 16.38
C GLY A 146 8.74 4.45 15.76
N ARG A 147 10.03 4.83 15.84
CA ARG A 147 11.26 4.08 15.44
C ARG A 147 11.52 3.83 13.95
N ASP A 148 10.82 4.51 13.05
CA ASP A 148 11.10 4.48 11.61
C ASP A 148 11.60 5.84 11.09
N PRO A 149 12.40 5.90 10.00
CA PRO A 149 12.93 7.17 9.48
C PRO A 149 11.83 8.16 9.06
N TRP A 150 10.61 7.67 8.81
CA TRP A 150 9.46 8.51 8.47
C TRP A 150 8.85 9.22 9.67
N HIS A 151 9.04 8.68 10.88
CA HIS A 151 8.64 9.34 12.12
C HIS A 151 9.44 10.64 12.33
N GLU A 152 10.77 10.57 12.27
CA GLU A 152 11.64 11.74 12.43
C GLU A 152 11.36 12.79 11.36
N LYS A 153 11.14 12.35 10.11
CA LYS A 153 10.77 13.26 9.02
C LYS A 153 9.42 13.92 9.25
N ALA A 154 8.41 13.16 9.67
CA ALA A 154 7.09 13.72 9.99
C ALA A 154 7.17 14.71 11.16
N GLN A 155 7.95 14.39 12.21
CA GLN A 155 8.20 15.32 13.31
C GLN A 155 8.94 16.58 12.85
N ALA A 156 9.90 16.46 11.94
CA ALA A 156 10.60 17.60 11.35
C ALA A 156 9.64 18.49 10.56
N GLU A 157 8.73 17.93 9.76
CA GLU A 157 7.70 18.70 9.06
C GLU A 157 6.72 19.40 10.01
N LEU A 158 6.37 18.77 11.15
CA LEU A 158 5.52 19.38 12.18
C LEU A 158 6.24 20.46 13.00
N SER A 159 7.55 20.30 13.22
CA SER A 159 8.38 21.18 14.04
C SER A 159 9.06 22.28 13.24
N ALA A 160 9.14 22.12 11.92
CA ALA A 160 9.61 23.17 11.04
C ALA A 160 8.74 24.40 11.31
N PRO A 161 9.34 25.54 11.71
CA PRO A 161 8.57 26.76 11.78
C PRO A 161 7.98 26.91 10.38
N GLN A 162 6.65 26.89 10.28
CA GLN A 162 5.95 27.29 9.06
C GLN A 162 6.48 28.67 8.75
N ALA A 163 7.53 28.76 7.93
CA ALA A 163 8.32 29.97 7.85
C ALA A 163 7.41 31.04 7.26
N VAL A 164 6.89 31.91 8.12
CA VAL A 164 6.22 33.15 7.75
C VAL A 164 4.87 32.96 7.02
N SER A 165 3.87 32.30 7.63
CA SER A 165 2.45 32.50 7.23
C SER A 165 1.53 32.96 8.36
N SER A 166 1.92 32.76 9.62
CA SER A 166 1.31 33.46 10.78
C SER A 166 1.98 34.80 11.09
N THR A 167 3.21 35.05 10.60
CA THR A 167 3.97 36.31 10.83
C THR A 167 4.08 37.21 9.59
N ARG A 168 3.16 37.06 8.62
CA ARG A 168 2.75 38.11 7.69
C ARG A 168 1.31 38.51 8.04
N LYS A 169 1.04 38.94 9.26
CA LYS A 169 1.14 40.36 9.64
C LYS A 169 2.58 40.88 9.70
N ALA A 170 3.12 41.39 8.61
CA ALA A 170 4.19 42.37 8.66
C ALA A 170 4.31 43.06 7.29
N LYS A 171 3.70 44.25 7.17
CA LYS A 171 3.74 45.19 6.03
C LYS A 171 2.91 44.83 4.77
N ALA A 172 1.58 44.89 4.87
CA ALA A 172 0.67 45.45 3.84
C ALA A 172 -0.78 45.33 4.34
#